data_AF-A0A968WMT5-F1
#
_entry.id   AF-A0A968WMT5-F1
#
_cell.length_a   1.000
_cell.length_b   1.000
_cell.length_c   1.000
_cell.angle_alpha   90.00
_cell.angle_beta   90.00
_cell.angle_gamma   90.00
#
_symmetry.space_group_name_H-M   'P 1'
#
loop_
_entity.id
_entity.type
_entity.pdbx_description
1 polymer ?
#
loop_
_entity_poly.entity_id
_entity_poly.type
_entity_poly.pdbx_seq_one_letter_code
_entity_poly.pdbx_strand_id
1 'polypeptide(L)' 'MPPTVRQLQIGDIVQIRDPDSPHYKEHVRVSEVGIIRATVSTDLGNQTFLKRDLRFVRSETDAIA' A
#
# COMPACT_ATOMS: atom_id res chain seq x y z
N MET A 1 13.66 19.76 -10.45
CA MET A 1 12.25 19.45 -10.13
C MET A 1 12.24 18.61 -8.86
N PRO A 2 11.51 18.98 -7.80
CA PRO A 2 11.40 18.11 -6.63
C PRO A 2 10.74 16.78 -7.05
N PRO A 3 11.14 15.64 -6.45
CA PRO A 3 10.48 14.38 -6.71
C PRO A 3 9.01 14.49 -6.30
N THR A 4 8.09 14.33 -7.27
CA THR A 4 6.66 14.30 -7.01
C THR A 4 6.35 13.05 -6.20
N VAL A 5 6.29 13.17 -4.88
CA VAL A 5 5.88 12.07 -4.00
C VAL A 5 4.40 11.81 -4.28
N ARG A 6 4.12 10.79 -5.09
CA ARG A 6 2.76 10.36 -5.34
C ARG A 6 2.15 9.90 -4.01
N GLN A 7 1.02 10.49 -3.65
CA GLN A 7 0.25 10.04 -2.50
C GLN A 7 -0.37 8.68 -2.80
N LEU A 8 -0.37 7.79 -1.83
CA LEU A 8 -1.10 6.52 -1.89
C LEU A 8 -2.59 6.77 -2.08
N GLN A 9 -3.22 5.96 -2.92
CA GLN A 9 -4.65 6.03 -3.23
C GLN A 9 -5.33 4.70 -2.95
N ILE A 10 -6.64 4.76 -2.72
CA ILE A 10 -7.47 3.55 -2.59
C ILE A 10 -7.40 2.79 -3.93
N GLY A 11 -7.19 1.49 -3.86
CA GLY A 11 -7.00 0.62 -5.02
C GLY A 11 -5.55 0.46 -5.48
N ASP A 12 -4.60 1.21 -4.92
CA ASP A 12 -3.18 0.97 -5.20
C ASP A 12 -2.73 -0.39 -4.67
N ILE A 13 -1.84 -1.05 -5.40
CA ILE A 13 -1.15 -2.25 -4.96
C ILE A 13 0.17 -1.83 -4.31
N VAL A 14 0.31 -2.18 -3.05
CA VAL A 14 1.48 -1.90 -2.23
C VAL A 14 2.08 -3.18 -1.72
N GLN A 15 3.40 -3.17 -1.53
CA GLN A 15 4.14 -4.22 -0.85
C GLN A 15 4.37 -3.80 0.60
N ILE A 16 4.01 -4.68 1.54
CA ILE A 16 4.32 -4.47 2.95
C ILE A 16 5.82 -4.71 3.17
N ARG A 17 6.50 -3.77 3.82
CA ARG A 17 7.92 -3.84 4.18
C ARG A 17 8.17 -3.73 5.69
N ASP A 18 7.13 -3.96 6.47
CA ASP A 18 7.22 -4.07 7.92
C ASP A 18 7.78 -5.46 8.30
N PRO A 19 9.03 -5.55 8.81
CA PRO A 19 9.66 -6.83 9.15
C PRO A 19 8.99 -7.55 10.32
N ASP A 20 8.23 -6.81 11.14
CA ASP A 20 7.52 -7.36 12.29
C ASP A 20 6.12 -7.87 11.91
N SER A 21 5.67 -7.60 10.68
CA SER A 21 4.38 -8.04 10.16
C SER A 21 4.45 -9.47 9.62
N PRO A 22 3.44 -10.32 9.89
CA PRO A 22 3.32 -11.65 9.26
C PRO A 22 3.16 -11.58 7.74
N HIS A 23 2.84 -10.40 7.20
CA HIS A 23 2.64 -10.14 5.77
C HIS A 23 3.87 -9.47 5.11
N TYR A 24 5.06 -9.62 5.70
CA TYR A 24 6.28 -9.03 5.14
C TYR A 24 6.52 -9.47 3.69
N LYS A 25 6.67 -8.48 2.79
CA LYS A 25 6.81 -8.59 1.32
C LYS A 25 5.55 -9.01 0.57
N GLU A 26 4.40 -9.14 1.22
CA GLU A 26 3.13 -9.42 0.56
C GLU A 26 2.65 -8.22 -0.25
N HIS A 27 2.03 -8.50 -1.41
CA HIS A 27 1.38 -7.50 -2.25
C HIS A 27 -0.10 -7.43 -1.92
N VAL A 28 -0.51 -6.28 -1.43
CA VAL A 28 -1.84 -6.08 -0.87
C VAL A 28 -2.45 -4.83 -1.47
N ARG A 29 -3.78 -4.81 -1.46
CA ARG A 29 -4.54 -3.70 -2.02
C ARG A 29 -4.90 -2.70 -0.94
N VAL A 30 -4.64 -1.43 -1.18
CA VAL A 30 -5.03 -0.35 -0.27
C VAL A 30 -6.56 -0.19 -0.32
N SER A 31 -7.22 -0.36 0.81
CA SER A 31 -8.66 -0.16 0.98
C SER A 31 -8.98 1.22 1.54
N GLU A 32 -8.12 1.78 2.39
CA GLU A 32 -8.29 3.13 2.95
C GLU A 32 -6.96 3.86 3.08
N VAL A 33 -6.99 5.18 2.95
CA VAL A 33 -5.81 6.03 3.08
C VAL A 33 -6.07 7.11 4.11
N GLY A 34 -5.34 7.06 5.23
CA GLY A 34 -5.25 8.14 6.20
C GLY A 34 -4.07 9.06 5.93
N ILE A 35 -3.77 9.98 6.85
CA ILE A 35 -2.63 10.91 6.69
C ILE A 35 -1.29 10.17 6.82
N ILE A 36 -1.13 9.38 7.89
CA ILE A 36 0.12 8.67 8.24
C ILE A 36 0.03 7.16 7.95
N ARG A 37 -1.19 6.61 8.00
CA ARG A 37 -1.49 5.17 7.91
C ARG A 37 -2.32 4.88 6.66
N ALA A 38 -2.27 3.65 6.20
CA ALA A 38 -3.16 3.13 5.18
C ALA A 38 -3.66 1.74 5.59
N THR A 39 -4.93 1.48 5.32
CA THR A 39 -5.55 0.17 5.52
C THR A 39 -5.40 -0.61 4.22
N VAL A 40 -5.00 -1.87 4.34
CA VAL A 40 -4.85 -2.81 3.24
C VAL A 40 -5.75 -4.01 3.47
N SER A 41 -6.31 -4.54 2.40
CA SER A 41 -7.08 -5.78 2.43
C SER A 41 -6.14 -6.95 2.14
N THR A 42 -6.05 -7.85 3.12
CA THR A 42 -5.30 -9.12 3.07
C THR A 42 -6.28 -10.29 3.12
N ASP A 43 -5.81 -11.50 2.85
CA ASP A 43 -6.64 -12.72 2.96
C ASP A 43 -7.13 -12.98 4.40
N LEU A 44 -6.45 -12.41 5.40
CA LEU A 44 -6.82 -12.49 6.81
C LEU A 44 -7.73 -11.33 7.26
N GLY A 45 -8.11 -10.44 6.33
CA GLY A 45 -8.94 -9.27 6.57
C GLY A 45 -8.19 -7.94 6.42
N ASN A 46 -8.80 -6.87 6.93
CA ASN A 46 -8.26 -5.52 6.81
C ASN A 46 -7.22 -5.27 7.90
N GLN A 47 -6.01 -4.85 7.49
CA GLN A 47 -4.93 -4.48 8.41
C GLN A 47 -4.44 -3.07 8.12
N THR A 48 -4.01 -2.36 9.16
CA THR A 48 -3.53 -0.99 9.04
C THR A 48 -2.02 -0.92 9.20
N PHE A 49 -1.34 -0.35 8.20
CA PHE A 49 0.11 -0.17 8.19
C PHE A 49 0.48 1.32 8.09
N LEU A 50 1.70 1.67 8.47
CA LEU A 50 2.24 3.00 8.26
C LEU A 50 2.65 3.15 6.79
N LYS A 51 2.43 4.33 6.21
CA LYS A 51 2.79 4.59 4.80
C LYS A 51 4.28 4.41 4.50
N ARG A 52 5.16 4.63 5.48
CA ARG A 52 6.62 4.42 5.34
C ARG A 52 6.98 2.94 5.17
N ASP A 53 6.13 2.05 5.70
CA ASP A 53 6.31 0.61 5.68
C ASP A 53 5.56 -0.02 4.50
N LEU A 54 4.93 0.80 3.64
CA LEU A 54 4.28 0.40 2.42
C LEU A 54 5.06 0.90 1.21
N ARG A 55 5.45 -0.01 0.33
CA ARG A 55 6.11 0.35 -0.92
C ARG A 55 5.13 0.23 -2.07
N PHE A 56 4.89 1.32 -2.79
CA PHE A 56 4.07 1.28 -3.99
C PHE A 56 4.71 0.37 -5.05
N VAL A 57 3.90 -0.52 -5.64
CA VAL A 57 4.33 -1.47 -6.68
C VAL A 57 3.64 -1.18 -8.00
N ARG A 58 2.31 -1.03 -8.00
CA ARG A 58 1.54 -0.72 -9.22
C ARG A 58 0.17 -0.15 -8.86
N SER A 59 -0.39 0.67 -9.74
CA SER A 59 -1.81 1.04 -9.66
C SER A 59 -2.60 0.13 -10.59
N GLU A 60 -3.80 -0.27 -10.18
CA GLU A 60 -4.67 -1.08 -11.03
C GLU A 60 -5.00 -0.38 -12.36
N THR A 61 -4.98 0.96 -12.38
CA THR A 61 -5.11 1.78 -13.59
C THR A 61 -4.04 1.51 -14.65
N ASP A 62 -2.84 1.08 -14.24
CA ASP A 62 -1.72 0.77 -15.14
C ASP A 62 -1.81 -0.65 -15.74
N ALA A 63 -2.84 -1.43 -15.37
CA ALA A 63 -3.07 -2.78 -15.91
C ALA A 63 -4.02 -2.80 -17.12
N ILE A 64 -4.52 -1.63 -17.56
CA ILE A 64 -5.55 -1.51 -18.59
C ILE A 64 -5.14 -0.60 -19.77
N ALA A 65 -3.85 -0.28 -19.90
CA ALA A 65 -3.31 0.48 -21.03
C ALA A 65 -2.68 -0.44 -22.10
#